data_AF-A0AAD4MWS6-F1
#
_entry.id   AF-A0AAD4MWS6-F1
#
_cell.length_a   1.000
_cell.length_b   1.000
_cell.length_c   1.000
_cell.angle_alpha   90.00
_cell.angle_beta   90.00
_cell.angle_gamma   90.00
#
_symmetry.space_group_name_H-M   'P 1'
#
loop_
_entity.id
_entity.type
_entity.pdbx_description
1 polymer ?
#
loop_
_entity_poly.entity_id
_entity_poly.type
_entity_poly.pdbx_seq_one_letter_code
_entity_poly.pdbx_strand_id
1 'polypeptide(L)'
;MFKRHCATVEFMKNNPQYEWILFLDGDIGVINPRHRIEEYIFDDPTADIVFYDRIFNWEIMAGSYLARNTDYARGFLKYWADYFYKLPKAFHGTDNGAIHEIFMHKFANKTQIEECDKIYFTSVDFDTLFQFEACARNALGIHRRIFKSKSGDGKVKILSKGQAWARDSGEIVTSLWANRDFMFHGWKNIKMDVLDRGLDSWIFPFISKSAFNESICTPEHDIDHVIQTNWAYRAELRRSDDEIEGILRRKIEQVHRDYLNMLERIKI
;
A
#
# COMPACT_ATOMS: atom_id res chain seq x y z
N MET A 1 14.49 0.64 -5.30
CA MET A 1 13.03 0.78 -5.37
C MET A 1 12.52 0.46 -6.78
N PHE A 2 12.60 1.34 -7.78
CA PHE A 2 12.07 1.13 -9.16
C PHE A 2 12.31 -0.21 -9.87
N LYS A 3 13.47 -0.85 -9.69
CA LYS A 3 13.79 -2.16 -10.30
C LYS A 3 12.74 -3.23 -9.97
N ARG A 4 12.07 -3.13 -8.82
CA ARG A 4 11.03 -4.06 -8.38
C ARG A 4 9.86 -4.12 -9.36
N HIS A 5 9.42 -2.98 -9.90
CA HIS A 5 8.34 -2.93 -10.88
C HIS A 5 8.77 -3.54 -12.23
N CYS A 6 10.03 -3.34 -12.63
CA CYS A 6 10.60 -4.00 -13.82
C CYS A 6 10.65 -5.53 -13.64
N ALA A 7 11.11 -6.00 -12.49
CA ALA A 7 11.14 -7.43 -12.17
C ALA A 7 9.75 -8.05 -12.20
N THR A 8 8.73 -7.37 -11.66
CA THR A 8 7.33 -7.80 -11.75
C THR A 8 6.88 -7.91 -13.21
N VAL A 9 7.21 -6.94 -14.06
CA VAL A 9 6.88 -6.98 -15.50
C VAL A 9 7.55 -8.17 -16.21
N GLU A 10 8.82 -8.43 -15.95
CA GLU A 10 9.52 -9.57 -16.57
C GLU A 10 8.97 -10.90 -16.04
N PHE A 11 8.61 -11.00 -14.76
CA PHE A 11 7.91 -12.16 -14.22
C PHE A 11 6.57 -12.39 -14.93
N MET A 12 5.77 -11.34 -15.09
CA MET A 12 4.47 -11.38 -15.79
C MET A 12 4.59 -11.89 -17.23
N LYS A 13 5.61 -11.41 -17.98
CA LYS A 13 5.86 -11.83 -19.37
C LYS A 13 6.29 -13.30 -19.46
N ASN A 14 7.15 -13.73 -18.55
CA ASN A 14 7.69 -15.10 -18.55
C ASN A 14 6.71 -16.12 -17.97
N ASN A 15 5.63 -15.67 -17.33
CA ASN A 15 4.62 -16.53 -16.72
C ASN A 15 3.19 -16.14 -17.15
N PRO A 16 2.84 -16.29 -18.43
CA PRO A 16 1.53 -15.91 -18.96
C PRO A 16 0.36 -16.71 -18.36
N GLN A 17 0.63 -17.85 -17.71
CA GLN A 17 -0.37 -18.68 -17.03
C GLN A 17 -0.94 -18.02 -15.76
N TYR A 18 -0.24 -17.05 -15.16
CA TYR A 18 -0.74 -16.33 -13.99
C TYR A 18 -1.56 -15.12 -14.43
N GLU A 19 -2.84 -15.13 -14.11
CA GLU A 19 -3.74 -14.01 -14.43
C GLU A 19 -3.49 -12.80 -13.54
N TRP A 20 -3.21 -13.01 -12.25
CA TRP A 20 -2.98 -11.96 -11.26
C TRP A 20 -1.65 -12.18 -10.55
N ILE A 21 -0.92 -11.08 -10.35
CA ILE A 21 0.35 -11.05 -9.65
C ILE A 21 0.21 -10.09 -8.48
N LEU A 22 0.42 -10.60 -7.26
CA LEU A 22 0.58 -9.78 -6.06
C LEU A 22 2.05 -9.41 -5.91
N PHE A 23 2.35 -8.11 -5.91
CA PHE A 23 3.65 -7.59 -5.50
C PHE A 23 3.64 -7.24 -4.00
N LEU A 24 4.70 -7.62 -3.28
CA LEU A 24 4.88 -7.32 -1.85
C LEU A 24 6.32 -6.86 -1.57
N ASP A 25 6.47 -5.82 -0.76
CA ASP A 25 7.74 -5.48 -0.13
C ASP A 25 8.14 -6.52 0.91
N GLY A 26 9.45 -6.64 1.12
CA GLY A 26 10.03 -7.66 2.02
C GLY A 26 9.73 -7.47 3.50
N ASP A 27 9.10 -6.36 3.89
CA ASP A 27 8.64 -6.06 5.25
C ASP A 27 7.10 -6.11 5.37
N ILE A 28 6.42 -6.76 4.43
CA ILE A 28 5.00 -7.10 4.54
C ILE A 28 4.86 -8.55 5.04
N GLY A 29 4.17 -8.75 6.16
CA GLY A 29 3.94 -10.06 6.78
C GLY A 29 2.47 -10.38 6.98
N VAL A 30 2.11 -11.66 6.87
CA VAL A 30 0.74 -12.16 7.12
C VAL A 30 0.50 -12.21 8.63
N ILE A 31 -0.42 -11.38 9.12
CA ILE A 31 -0.87 -11.43 10.52
C ILE A 31 -2.00 -12.45 10.71
N ASN A 32 -2.85 -12.67 9.70
CA ASN A 32 -3.99 -13.56 9.81
C ASN A 32 -4.27 -14.27 8.48
N PRO A 33 -3.95 -15.56 8.37
CA PRO A 33 -4.05 -16.30 7.11
C PRO A 33 -5.48 -16.79 6.79
N ARG A 34 -6.51 -16.28 7.48
CA ARG A 34 -7.93 -16.60 7.16
C ARG A 34 -8.49 -15.84 5.98
N HIS A 35 -7.78 -14.82 5.50
CA HIS A 35 -8.17 -14.00 4.36
C HIS A 35 -7.61 -14.55 3.06
N ARG A 36 -8.35 -14.32 1.99
CA ARG A 36 -7.96 -14.60 0.62
C ARG A 36 -7.62 -13.31 -0.10
N ILE A 37 -6.56 -13.30 -0.90
CA ILE A 37 -6.17 -12.10 -1.64
C ILE A 37 -7.20 -11.72 -2.70
N GLU A 38 -7.99 -12.69 -3.15
CA GLU A 38 -9.02 -12.52 -4.17
C GLU A 38 -10.20 -11.64 -3.69
N GLU A 39 -10.38 -11.50 -2.37
CA GLU A 39 -11.38 -10.61 -1.77
C GLU A 39 -11.25 -9.16 -2.26
N TYR A 40 -10.04 -8.74 -2.65
CA TYR A 40 -9.73 -7.37 -3.05
C TYR A 40 -9.88 -7.11 -4.56
N ILE A 41 -10.23 -8.14 -5.34
CA ILE A 41 -10.48 -8.06 -6.80
C ILE A 41 -11.90 -8.47 -7.20
N PHE A 42 -12.64 -9.20 -6.35
CA PHE A 42 -13.95 -9.75 -6.71
C PHE A 42 -15.01 -8.71 -7.06
N ASP A 43 -15.00 -7.55 -6.39
CA ASP A 43 -15.95 -6.47 -6.64
C ASP A 43 -15.71 -5.77 -7.99
N ASP A 44 -14.52 -5.93 -8.58
CA ASP A 44 -14.17 -5.33 -9.86
C ASP A 44 -13.09 -6.13 -10.61
N PRO A 45 -13.44 -7.29 -11.19
CA PRO A 45 -12.50 -8.15 -11.91
C PRO A 45 -12.02 -7.52 -13.24
N THR A 46 -12.52 -6.33 -13.60
CA THR A 46 -12.13 -5.60 -14.80
C THR A 46 -10.97 -4.64 -14.57
N ALA A 47 -10.50 -4.47 -13.33
CA ALA A 47 -9.30 -3.70 -13.05
C ALA A 47 -8.06 -4.41 -13.62
N ASP A 48 -7.12 -3.62 -14.16
CA ASP A 48 -5.80 -4.08 -14.57
C ASP A 48 -4.79 -4.00 -13.44
N ILE A 49 -4.92 -2.98 -12.58
CA ILE A 49 -4.07 -2.80 -11.40
C ILE A 49 -4.94 -2.35 -10.23
N VAL A 50 -4.71 -2.93 -9.05
CA VAL A 50 -5.28 -2.50 -7.78
C VAL A 50 -4.16 -2.02 -6.87
N PHE A 51 -4.18 -0.73 -6.56
CA PHE A 51 -3.41 -0.10 -5.50
C PHE A 51 -4.29 0.14 -4.28
N TYR A 52 -3.72 0.71 -3.22
CA TYR A 52 -4.47 1.16 -2.06
C TYR A 52 -3.81 2.37 -1.41
N ASP A 53 -4.63 3.15 -0.71
CA ASP A 53 -4.13 4.28 0.07
C ASP A 53 -3.49 3.80 1.38
N ARG A 54 -2.31 4.33 1.71
CA ARG A 54 -1.74 4.20 3.06
C ARG A 54 -2.65 4.91 4.05
N ILE A 55 -2.71 4.43 5.28
CA ILE A 55 -3.72 4.89 6.23
C ILE A 55 -3.32 6.15 6.99
N PHE A 56 -2.02 6.37 7.23
CA PHE A 56 -1.53 7.42 8.12
C PHE A 56 -1.17 8.73 7.41
N ASN A 57 -1.10 8.73 6.09
CA ASN A 57 -0.88 9.89 5.23
C ASN A 57 -1.74 9.76 3.97
N TRP A 58 -1.45 10.51 2.91
CA TRP A 58 -2.21 10.51 1.66
C TRP A 58 -1.46 9.84 0.50
N GLU A 59 -0.45 9.03 0.81
CA GLU A 59 0.26 8.22 -0.18
C GLU A 59 -0.62 7.11 -0.77
N ILE A 60 -0.49 6.89 -2.08
CA ILE A 60 -0.76 5.59 -2.71
C ILE A 60 0.37 4.64 -2.31
N MET A 61 0.04 3.49 -1.73
CA MET A 61 1.03 2.49 -1.35
C MET A 61 1.77 1.99 -2.59
N ALA A 62 3.09 2.19 -2.62
CA ALA A 62 3.95 1.65 -3.67
C ALA A 62 4.59 0.29 -3.31
N GLY A 63 4.61 -0.05 -2.01
CA GLY A 63 5.20 -1.29 -1.50
C GLY A 63 4.36 -2.55 -1.74
N SER A 64 3.13 -2.41 -2.26
CA SER A 64 2.32 -3.54 -2.66
C SER A 64 1.20 -3.14 -3.60
N TYR A 65 0.90 -4.01 -4.58
CA TYR A 65 -0.21 -3.87 -5.51
C TYR A 65 -0.57 -5.23 -6.12
N LEU A 66 -1.80 -5.35 -6.61
CA LEU A 66 -2.22 -6.46 -7.48
C LEU A 66 -2.19 -5.98 -8.92
N ALA A 67 -1.55 -6.75 -9.81
CA ALA A 67 -1.51 -6.47 -11.23
C ALA A 67 -2.07 -7.67 -12.00
N ARG A 68 -3.11 -7.43 -12.80
CA ARG A 68 -3.60 -8.39 -13.78
C ARG A 68 -2.59 -8.49 -14.92
N ASN A 69 -2.41 -9.67 -15.50
CA ASN A 69 -1.40 -9.93 -16.52
C ASN A 69 -1.81 -9.42 -17.92
N THR A 70 -2.13 -8.13 -18.01
CA THR A 70 -2.55 -7.45 -19.23
C THR A 70 -1.42 -6.59 -19.81
N ASP A 71 -1.51 -6.25 -21.10
CA ASP A 71 -0.57 -5.31 -21.72
C ASP A 71 -0.58 -3.95 -21.04
N TYR A 72 -1.77 -3.48 -20.64
CA TYR A 72 -1.91 -2.21 -19.92
C TYR A 72 -1.18 -2.24 -18.58
N ALA A 73 -1.39 -3.28 -17.76
CA ALA A 73 -0.73 -3.38 -16.46
C ALA A 73 0.80 -3.45 -16.61
N ARG A 74 1.30 -4.30 -17.52
CA ARG A 74 2.74 -4.39 -17.83
C ARG A 74 3.30 -3.05 -18.30
N GLY A 75 2.58 -2.36 -19.18
CA GLY A 75 2.97 -1.04 -19.70
C GLY A 75 3.02 0.03 -18.61
N PHE A 76 2.04 0.06 -17.71
CA PHE A 76 2.02 0.98 -16.57
C PHE A 76 3.19 0.71 -15.62
N LEU A 77 3.41 -0.54 -15.21
CA LEU A 77 4.50 -0.89 -14.30
C LEU A 77 5.88 -0.66 -14.92
N LYS A 78 6.03 -0.91 -16.23
CA LYS A 78 7.27 -0.58 -16.96
C LYS A 78 7.50 0.94 -17.02
N TYR A 79 6.45 1.71 -17.31
CA TYR A 79 6.53 3.17 -17.28
C TYR A 79 6.93 3.69 -15.90
N TRP A 80 6.37 3.12 -14.84
CA TRP A 80 6.73 3.47 -13.47
C TRP A 80 8.18 3.09 -13.16
N ALA A 81 8.66 1.91 -13.57
CA ALA A 81 10.06 1.52 -13.44
C ALA A 81 11.02 2.50 -14.16
N ASP A 82 10.68 2.89 -15.39
CA ASP A 82 11.48 3.83 -16.20
C ASP A 82 11.40 5.27 -15.70
N TYR A 83 10.43 5.58 -14.83
CA TYR A 83 10.31 6.89 -14.22
C TYR A 83 11.55 7.26 -13.38
N PHE A 84 12.36 6.27 -12.98
CA PHE A 84 13.70 6.49 -12.44
C PHE A 84 14.53 7.52 -13.22
N TYR A 85 14.44 7.52 -14.56
CA TYR A 85 15.19 8.44 -15.42
C TYR A 85 14.58 9.84 -15.52
N LYS A 86 13.39 10.06 -14.96
CA LYS A 86 12.64 11.32 -15.00
C LYS A 86 12.51 11.98 -13.63
N LEU A 87 13.08 11.37 -12.58
CA LEU A 87 13.02 11.90 -11.23
C LEU A 87 13.58 13.33 -11.16
N PRO A 88 12.96 14.22 -10.37
CA PRO A 88 13.57 15.52 -10.11
C PRO A 88 14.88 15.34 -9.35
N LYS A 89 15.80 16.30 -9.49
CA LYS A 89 17.03 16.34 -8.69
C LYS A 89 16.76 16.65 -7.19
N ALA A 90 15.57 17.17 -6.92
CA ALA A 90 15.06 17.51 -5.59
C ALA A 90 14.76 16.25 -4.75
N PHE A 91 14.44 16.41 -3.46
CA PHE A 91 13.94 15.29 -2.66
C PHE A 91 12.61 14.82 -3.25
N HIS A 92 12.46 13.51 -3.45
CA HIS A 92 11.41 13.01 -4.35
C HIS A 92 10.70 11.73 -3.88
N GLY A 93 11.06 11.19 -2.70
CA GLY A 93 10.38 10.02 -2.13
C GLY A 93 10.55 8.70 -2.90
N THR A 94 11.52 8.61 -3.81
CA THR A 94 11.71 7.46 -4.70
C THR A 94 10.46 7.11 -5.54
N ASP A 95 10.06 5.84 -5.61
CA ASP A 95 8.91 5.41 -6.41
C ASP A 95 7.56 5.69 -5.75
N ASN A 96 7.52 5.76 -4.41
CA ASN A 96 6.38 6.29 -3.66
C ASN A 96 6.01 7.73 -4.08
N GLY A 97 6.99 8.63 -4.24
CA GLY A 97 6.71 9.96 -4.76
C GLY A 97 6.33 9.92 -6.23
N ALA A 98 7.06 9.15 -7.04
CA ALA A 98 6.85 9.06 -8.48
C ALA A 98 5.45 8.57 -8.87
N ILE A 99 4.84 7.62 -8.14
CA ILE A 99 3.50 7.13 -8.51
C ILE A 99 2.45 8.25 -8.49
N HIS A 100 2.58 9.24 -7.60
CA HIS A 100 1.66 10.37 -7.54
C HIS A 100 1.79 11.26 -8.78
N GLU A 101 3.02 11.53 -9.22
CA GLU A 101 3.30 12.27 -10.45
C GLU A 101 2.73 11.52 -11.67
N ILE A 102 2.98 10.21 -11.75
CA ILE A 102 2.49 9.37 -12.84
C ILE A 102 0.96 9.37 -12.92
N PHE A 103 0.28 9.22 -11.78
CA PHE A 103 -1.17 9.27 -11.73
C PHE A 103 -1.69 10.63 -12.18
N MET A 104 -1.11 11.70 -11.65
CA MET A 104 -1.50 13.08 -11.95
C MET A 104 -1.38 13.36 -13.45
N HIS A 105 -0.22 13.08 -14.06
CA HIS A 105 0.00 13.28 -15.49
C HIS A 105 -0.88 12.39 -16.38
N LYS A 106 -1.32 11.23 -15.90
CA LYS A 106 -2.22 10.34 -16.64
C LYS A 106 -3.70 10.73 -16.51
N PHE A 107 -4.14 11.22 -15.35
CA PHE A 107 -5.56 11.26 -14.99
C PHE A 107 -6.11 12.61 -14.49
N ALA A 108 -5.25 13.60 -14.21
CA ALA A 108 -5.65 14.92 -13.72
C ALA A 108 -5.71 15.98 -14.85
N ASN A 109 -6.21 17.17 -14.52
CA ASN A 109 -6.25 18.31 -15.44
C ASN A 109 -4.90 19.03 -15.50
N LYS A 110 -4.59 19.62 -16.67
CA LYS A 110 -3.29 20.26 -16.94
C LYS A 110 -2.92 21.37 -15.94
N THR A 111 -3.87 22.24 -15.57
CA THR A 111 -3.60 23.34 -14.64
C THR A 111 -3.16 22.85 -13.27
N GLN A 112 -3.81 21.80 -12.76
CA GLN A 112 -3.47 21.21 -11.45
C GLN A 112 -2.11 20.50 -11.48
N ILE A 113 -1.76 19.88 -12.62
CA ILE A 113 -0.44 19.27 -12.83
C ILE A 113 0.68 20.30 -12.63
N GLU A 114 0.58 21.47 -13.28
CA GLU A 114 1.62 22.50 -13.23
C GLU A 114 1.84 23.09 -11.84
N GLU A 115 0.80 23.15 -11.00
CA GLU A 115 0.89 23.62 -9.62
C GLU A 115 1.59 22.58 -8.73
N CYS A 116 1.19 21.32 -8.80
CA CYS A 116 1.79 20.26 -8.00
C CYS A 116 3.23 19.93 -8.43
N ASP A 117 3.54 20.00 -9.72
CA ASP A 117 4.90 19.80 -10.23
C ASP A 117 5.87 20.82 -9.60
N LYS A 118 5.47 22.08 -9.42
CA LYS A 118 6.33 23.08 -8.75
C LYS A 118 6.73 22.63 -7.35
N ILE A 119 5.79 22.05 -6.60
CA ILE A 119 6.05 21.54 -5.24
C ILE A 119 7.00 20.34 -5.33
N TYR A 120 6.74 19.39 -6.22
CA TYR A 120 7.57 18.18 -6.35
C TYR A 120 9.02 18.48 -6.75
N PHE A 121 9.21 19.33 -7.75
CA PHE A 121 10.53 19.66 -8.30
C PHE A 121 11.34 20.59 -7.39
N THR A 122 10.77 21.09 -6.30
CA THR A 122 11.45 21.92 -5.29
C THR A 122 11.42 21.32 -3.89
N SER A 123 10.92 20.09 -3.73
CA SER A 123 10.88 19.40 -2.43
C SER A 123 12.29 19.14 -1.88
N VAL A 124 12.45 19.29 -0.57
CA VAL A 124 13.75 19.16 0.12
C VAL A 124 13.74 18.08 1.20
N ASP A 125 12.55 17.63 1.61
CA ASP A 125 12.34 16.71 2.71
C ASP A 125 10.97 16.03 2.63
N PHE A 126 10.65 15.20 3.61
CA PHE A 126 9.34 14.53 3.68
C PHE A 126 8.17 15.50 3.89
N ASP A 127 8.32 16.63 4.58
CA ASP A 127 7.21 17.59 4.77
C ASP A 127 6.79 18.21 3.43
N THR A 128 7.76 18.65 2.64
CA THR A 128 7.52 19.21 1.30
C THR A 128 7.12 18.14 0.28
N LEU A 129 7.56 16.90 0.44
CA LEU A 129 7.07 15.78 -0.37
C LEU A 129 5.60 15.48 -0.05
N PHE A 130 5.24 15.47 1.23
CA PHE A 130 3.86 15.29 1.67
C PHE A 130 2.97 16.44 1.16
N GLN A 131 3.45 17.67 1.11
CA GLN A 131 2.75 18.76 0.42
C GLN A 131 2.45 18.43 -1.06
N PHE A 132 3.43 17.90 -1.79
CA PHE A 132 3.24 17.48 -3.18
C PHE A 132 2.21 16.35 -3.29
N GLU A 133 2.32 15.32 -2.45
CA GLU A 133 1.37 14.20 -2.49
C GLU A 133 -0.06 14.70 -2.20
N ALA A 134 -0.25 15.64 -1.27
CA ALA A 134 -1.57 16.20 -0.96
C ALA A 134 -2.13 16.94 -2.18
N CYS A 135 -1.29 17.76 -2.83
CA CYS A 135 -1.63 18.44 -4.08
C CYS A 135 -2.03 17.44 -5.18
N ALA A 136 -1.22 16.42 -5.42
CA ALA A 136 -1.48 15.41 -6.44
C ALA A 136 -2.80 14.66 -6.18
N ARG A 137 -3.06 14.30 -4.92
CA ARG A 137 -4.31 13.66 -4.53
C ARG A 137 -5.53 14.57 -4.68
N ASN A 138 -5.38 15.87 -4.43
CA ASN A 138 -6.42 16.86 -4.71
C ASN A 138 -6.72 16.94 -6.22
N ALA A 139 -5.66 17.04 -7.04
CA ALA A 139 -5.76 17.09 -8.50
C ALA A 139 -6.47 15.86 -9.10
N LEU A 140 -6.26 14.69 -8.49
CA LEU A 140 -6.89 13.42 -8.88
C LEU A 140 -8.32 13.25 -8.35
N GLY A 141 -8.71 14.05 -7.37
CA GLY A 141 -9.87 13.85 -6.52
C GLY A 141 -9.60 12.80 -5.43
N ILE A 142 -9.42 13.23 -4.19
CA ILE A 142 -8.99 12.37 -3.05
C ILE A 142 -9.89 11.14 -2.82
N HIS A 143 -11.17 11.24 -3.19
CA HIS A 143 -12.16 10.16 -3.07
C HIS A 143 -12.34 9.34 -4.35
N ARG A 144 -11.67 9.70 -5.45
CA ARG A 144 -11.71 8.93 -6.69
C ARG A 144 -11.00 7.60 -6.49
N ARG A 145 -11.68 6.51 -6.88
CA ARG A 145 -11.16 5.13 -6.71
C ARG A 145 -10.90 4.42 -8.03
N ILE A 146 -11.55 4.86 -9.11
CA ILE A 146 -11.42 4.27 -10.44
C ILE A 146 -10.82 5.28 -11.42
N PHE A 147 -9.75 4.86 -12.09
CA PHE A 147 -8.99 5.63 -13.06
C PHE A 147 -8.96 4.85 -14.37
N LYS A 148 -9.64 5.36 -15.39
CA LYS A 148 -9.65 4.76 -16.73
C LYS A 148 -8.64 5.47 -17.62
N SER A 149 -7.92 4.72 -18.45
CA SER A 149 -7.05 5.27 -19.48
C SER A 149 -7.88 6.08 -20.49
N LYS A 150 -7.24 7.05 -21.15
CA LYS A 150 -7.92 7.88 -22.18
C LYS A 150 -8.40 7.05 -23.37
N SER A 151 -7.66 6.00 -23.71
CA SER A 151 -7.99 5.01 -24.75
C SER A 151 -9.08 4.02 -24.32
N GLY A 152 -9.41 3.93 -23.03
CA GLY A 152 -10.40 3.01 -22.49
C GLY A 152 -9.95 1.55 -22.36
N ASP A 153 -8.70 1.26 -22.74
CA ASP A 153 -8.05 -0.06 -22.70
C ASP A 153 -7.43 -0.41 -21.34
N GLY A 154 -7.56 0.47 -20.35
CA GLY A 154 -6.91 0.30 -19.06
C GLY A 154 -7.71 0.88 -17.90
N LYS A 155 -7.72 0.17 -16.78
CA LYS A 155 -8.43 0.53 -15.57
C LYS A 155 -7.59 0.27 -14.32
N VAL A 156 -7.33 1.33 -13.57
CA VAL A 156 -6.62 1.26 -12.29
C VAL A 156 -7.60 1.55 -11.16
N LYS A 157 -7.58 0.72 -10.13
CA LYS A 157 -8.37 0.84 -8.91
C LYS A 157 -7.45 1.23 -7.74
N ILE A 158 -7.95 2.08 -6.85
CA ILE A 158 -7.32 2.37 -5.56
C ILE A 158 -8.32 1.99 -4.47
N LEU A 159 -7.94 1.10 -3.56
CA LEU A 159 -8.74 0.76 -2.38
C LEU A 159 -8.63 1.86 -1.33
N SER A 160 -9.73 2.11 -0.63
CA SER A 160 -9.78 3.09 0.45
C SER A 160 -8.91 2.68 1.65
N LYS A 161 -8.51 3.68 2.44
CA LYS A 161 -7.77 3.48 3.70
C LYS A 161 -8.50 2.48 4.60
N GLY A 162 -7.76 1.48 5.10
CA GLY A 162 -8.30 0.44 5.97
C GLY A 162 -9.14 -0.63 5.27
N GLN A 163 -9.23 -0.64 3.93
CA GLN A 163 -10.02 -1.62 3.16
C GLN A 163 -9.14 -2.52 2.26
N ALA A 164 -7.81 -2.42 2.38
CA ALA A 164 -6.85 -3.21 1.59
C ALA A 164 -6.33 -4.43 2.37
N TRP A 165 -5.54 -5.27 1.69
CA TRP A 165 -4.95 -6.48 2.28
C TRP A 165 -3.87 -6.19 3.31
N ALA A 166 -3.26 -5.00 3.28
CA ALA A 166 -2.26 -4.62 4.25
C ALA A 166 -2.50 -3.22 4.81
N ARG A 167 -2.13 -3.03 6.08
CA ARG A 167 -2.00 -1.72 6.73
C ARG A 167 -0.70 -1.61 7.50
N ASP A 168 -0.25 -0.38 7.75
CA ASP A 168 0.94 -0.14 8.56
C ASP A 168 0.71 -0.57 10.02
N SER A 169 1.62 -1.36 10.59
CA SER A 169 1.46 -1.89 11.96
C SER A 169 1.93 -0.95 13.07
N GLY A 170 3.00 -0.19 12.81
CA GLY A 170 3.61 0.70 13.80
C GLY A 170 2.87 2.02 13.97
N GLU A 171 2.43 2.61 12.85
CA GLU A 171 1.98 4.01 12.77
C GLU A 171 0.53 4.28 13.24
N ILE A 172 -0.26 3.22 13.46
CA ILE A 172 -1.69 3.33 13.80
C ILE A 172 -1.93 2.93 15.25
N VAL A 173 -1.58 1.69 15.58
CA VAL A 173 -1.72 1.07 16.88
C VAL A 173 -0.70 -0.03 16.96
N THR A 174 0.35 0.19 17.75
CA THR A 174 1.56 -0.62 17.81
C THR A 174 1.24 -2.11 17.83
N SER A 175 1.24 -2.72 16.64
CA SER A 175 1.02 -4.17 16.40
C SER A 175 -0.30 -4.76 16.92
N LEU A 176 -1.29 -3.92 17.26
CA LEU A 176 -2.63 -4.41 17.58
C LEU A 176 -3.31 -4.90 16.31
N TRP A 177 -4.06 -6.00 16.41
CA TRP A 177 -4.72 -6.63 15.26
C TRP A 177 -6.04 -7.31 15.66
N ALA A 178 -6.91 -7.53 14.67
CA ALA A 178 -8.17 -8.26 14.83
C ALA A 178 -8.43 -9.22 13.65
N ASN A 179 -9.52 -9.99 13.71
CA ASN A 179 -9.85 -10.99 12.68
C ASN A 179 -10.03 -10.37 11.30
N ARG A 180 -10.39 -9.09 11.22
CA ARG A 180 -10.50 -8.32 9.98
C ARG A 180 -9.18 -7.93 9.32
N ASP A 181 -8.04 -8.07 10.01
CA ASP A 181 -6.73 -7.76 9.44
C ASP A 181 -6.20 -8.96 8.67
N PHE A 182 -5.46 -8.75 7.57
CA PHE A 182 -4.82 -9.81 6.78
C PHE A 182 -3.29 -9.74 6.87
N MET A 183 -2.69 -8.67 6.36
CA MET A 183 -1.24 -8.43 6.37
C MET A 183 -0.89 -7.11 7.05
N PHE A 184 0.34 -7.01 7.52
CA PHE A 184 0.93 -5.76 8.00
C PHE A 184 2.17 -5.38 7.21
N HIS A 185 2.26 -4.08 6.91
CA HIS A 185 3.42 -3.45 6.33
C HIS A 185 4.30 -2.82 7.42
N GLY A 186 5.60 -2.75 7.16
CA GLY A 186 6.59 -2.13 8.05
C GLY A 186 7.20 -3.07 9.08
N TRP A 187 7.10 -4.39 8.90
CA TRP A 187 7.70 -5.41 9.78
C TRP A 187 9.22 -5.57 9.55
N LYS A 188 9.95 -4.46 9.64
CA LYS A 188 11.41 -4.45 9.50
C LYS A 188 12.03 -5.11 10.73
N ASN A 189 12.87 -6.12 10.54
CA ASN A 189 13.50 -6.87 11.64
C ASN A 189 14.26 -5.94 12.63
N ILE A 190 14.94 -4.91 12.13
CA ILE A 190 15.67 -3.93 12.96
C ILE A 190 14.77 -3.04 13.83
N LYS A 191 13.46 -3.00 13.55
CA LYS A 191 12.46 -2.20 14.27
C LYS A 191 11.55 -3.04 15.18
N MET A 192 11.77 -4.34 15.22
CA MET A 192 11.01 -5.28 16.04
C MET A 192 11.41 -5.18 17.51
N ASP A 193 10.42 -5.06 18.39
CA ASP A 193 10.55 -5.04 19.86
C ASP A 193 11.55 -3.99 20.39
N VAL A 194 11.71 -2.87 19.69
CA VAL A 194 12.61 -1.77 20.10
C VAL A 194 11.97 -0.94 21.22
N LEU A 195 12.78 -0.60 22.24
CA LEU A 195 12.34 0.14 23.44
C LEU A 195 11.96 1.60 23.14
N ASP A 196 12.68 2.25 22.21
CA ASP A 196 12.33 3.57 21.69
C ASP A 196 11.27 3.39 20.59
N ARG A 197 10.00 3.42 20.99
CA ARG A 197 8.85 3.12 20.13
C ARG A 197 8.52 4.26 19.18
N GLY A 198 9.46 4.56 18.28
CA GLY A 198 9.22 5.43 17.14
C GLY A 198 8.08 4.92 16.24
N LEU A 199 7.62 5.76 15.33
CA LEU A 199 6.47 5.48 14.46
C LEU A 199 6.63 4.19 13.62
N ASP A 200 7.87 3.78 13.34
CA ASP A 200 8.20 2.58 12.56
C ASP A 200 8.51 1.34 13.41
N SER A 201 8.42 1.43 14.74
CA SER A 201 8.59 0.30 15.64
C SER A 201 7.35 -0.60 15.67
N TRP A 202 7.56 -1.89 15.91
CA TRP A 202 6.49 -2.88 16.02
C TRP A 202 6.83 -3.95 17.05
N ILE A 203 5.80 -4.55 17.64
CA ILE A 203 5.91 -5.64 18.61
C ILE A 203 5.66 -6.95 17.86
N PHE A 204 6.54 -7.92 18.08
CA PHE A 204 6.39 -9.23 17.47
C PHE A 204 5.09 -9.91 17.95
N PRO A 205 4.12 -10.23 17.07
CA PRO A 205 2.77 -10.62 17.48
C PRO A 205 2.64 -12.08 17.91
N PHE A 206 3.70 -12.87 17.74
CA PHE A 206 3.71 -14.29 18.04
C PHE A 206 4.44 -14.59 19.35
N ILE A 207 4.07 -15.68 20.01
CA ILE A 207 4.63 -16.12 21.29
C ILE A 207 6.12 -16.41 21.15
N SER A 208 6.53 -16.97 20.00
CA SER A 208 7.93 -17.26 19.71
C SER A 208 8.23 -17.10 18.23
N LYS A 209 9.51 -16.91 17.90
CA LYS A 209 10.02 -16.94 16.51
C LYS A 209 10.19 -18.38 16.02
N SER A 210 9.31 -19.29 16.46
CA SER A 210 9.34 -20.70 16.07
C SER A 210 9.40 -20.84 14.56
N ALA A 211 10.13 -21.85 14.09
CA ALA A 211 10.17 -22.16 12.68
C ALA A 211 8.74 -22.46 12.18
N PHE A 212 8.40 -21.88 11.03
CA PHE A 212 7.16 -22.18 10.33
C PHE A 212 7.17 -23.65 9.92
N ASN A 213 6.14 -24.42 10.29
CA ASN A 213 6.03 -25.81 9.90
C ASN A 213 5.25 -25.90 8.59
N GLU A 214 5.96 -26.06 7.47
CA GLU A 214 5.35 -26.22 6.15
C GLU A 214 4.67 -27.59 5.97
N SER A 215 5.09 -28.61 6.74
CA SER A 215 4.59 -29.98 6.57
C SER A 215 3.11 -30.16 6.93
N ILE A 216 2.54 -29.23 7.70
CA ILE A 216 1.11 -29.23 8.06
C ILE A 216 0.26 -28.43 7.06
N CYS A 217 0.87 -27.76 6.07
CA CYS A 217 0.15 -27.04 5.01
C CYS A 217 -0.37 -28.01 3.94
N THR A 218 -1.13 -29.02 4.36
CA THR A 218 -1.71 -30.08 3.51
C THR A 218 -3.23 -30.05 3.58
N PRO A 219 -3.94 -30.60 2.57
CA PRO A 219 -5.41 -30.71 2.61
C PRO A 219 -5.95 -31.56 3.78
N GLU A 220 -5.11 -32.33 4.46
CA GLU A 220 -5.47 -33.21 5.58
C GLU A 220 -5.64 -32.45 6.91
N HIS A 221 -4.95 -31.32 7.06
CA HIS A 221 -5.06 -30.46 8.23
C HIS A 221 -6.02 -29.32 7.94
N ASP A 222 -6.96 -29.07 8.85
CA ASP A 222 -7.81 -27.91 8.75
C ASP A 222 -7.03 -26.61 9.02
N ILE A 223 -7.59 -25.49 8.57
CA ILE A 223 -6.96 -24.17 8.70
C ILE A 223 -6.78 -23.75 10.17
N ASP A 224 -7.63 -24.24 11.08
CA ASP A 224 -7.55 -23.90 12.50
C ASP A 224 -6.31 -24.55 13.13
N HIS A 225 -6.04 -25.81 12.79
CA HIS A 225 -4.84 -26.53 13.19
C HIS A 225 -3.57 -25.85 12.66
N VAL A 226 -3.56 -25.47 11.37
CA VAL A 226 -2.42 -24.76 10.76
C VAL A 226 -2.18 -23.42 11.47
N ILE A 227 -3.24 -22.64 11.72
CA ILE A 227 -3.15 -21.35 12.40
C ILE A 227 -2.67 -21.52 13.84
N GLN A 228 -3.23 -22.46 14.60
CA GLN A 228 -2.84 -22.68 15.99
C GLN A 228 -1.36 -23.07 16.11
N THR A 229 -0.85 -23.80 15.13
CA THR A 229 0.54 -24.28 15.13
C THR A 229 1.52 -23.21 14.62
N ASN A 230 1.23 -22.57 13.49
CA ASN A 230 2.16 -21.64 12.83
C ASN A 230 1.97 -20.17 13.23
N TRP A 231 0.80 -19.78 13.73
CA TRP A 231 0.47 -18.43 14.21
C TRP A 231 0.08 -18.46 15.69
N ALA A 232 0.97 -18.96 16.55
CA ALA A 232 0.77 -18.90 18.00
C ALA A 232 0.83 -17.44 18.51
N TYR A 233 -0.33 -16.78 18.63
CA TYR A 233 -0.42 -15.34 18.91
C TYR A 233 -0.23 -14.97 20.38
N ARG A 234 0.31 -13.78 20.60
CA ARG A 234 0.25 -13.05 21.87
C ARG A 234 -1.15 -12.47 22.08
N ALA A 235 -1.84 -12.95 23.11
CA ALA A 235 -3.23 -12.58 23.37
C ALA A 235 -3.41 -11.07 23.62
N GLU A 236 -2.41 -10.42 24.20
CA GLU A 236 -2.41 -9.00 24.54
C GLU A 236 -2.33 -8.05 23.33
N LEU A 237 -2.04 -8.57 22.13
CA LEU A 237 -2.03 -7.79 20.88
C LEU A 237 -3.30 -7.99 20.04
N ARG A 238 -4.09 -9.03 20.34
CA ARG A 238 -5.35 -9.29 19.66
C ARG A 238 -6.46 -8.43 20.26
N ARG A 239 -7.33 -7.89 19.41
CA ARG A 239 -8.50 -7.07 19.76
C ARG A 239 -9.75 -7.55 19.03
N SER A 240 -10.90 -6.99 19.39
CA SER A 240 -12.13 -7.17 18.61
C SER A 240 -12.06 -6.36 17.31
N ASP A 241 -12.83 -6.78 16.31
CA ASP A 241 -12.93 -6.05 15.04
C ASP A 241 -13.48 -4.62 15.28
N ASP A 242 -14.47 -4.46 16.15
CA ASP A 242 -15.06 -3.16 16.52
C ASP A 242 -14.03 -2.19 17.12
N GLU A 243 -13.12 -2.68 17.97
CA GLU A 243 -12.09 -1.85 18.58
C GLU A 243 -11.10 -1.35 17.52
N ILE A 244 -10.61 -2.27 16.68
CA ILE A 244 -9.68 -1.93 15.59
C ILE A 244 -10.35 -0.99 14.59
N GLU A 245 -11.58 -1.25 14.16
CA GLU A 245 -12.34 -0.35 13.28
C GLU A 245 -12.52 1.04 13.89
N GLY A 246 -12.82 1.12 15.19
CA GLY A 246 -12.91 2.39 15.90
C GLY A 246 -11.59 3.17 15.91
N ILE A 247 -10.46 2.48 16.07
CA ILE A 247 -9.12 3.07 16.00
C ILE A 247 -8.82 3.59 14.58
N LEU A 248 -9.03 2.74 13.57
CA LEU A 248 -8.73 3.05 12.19
C LEU A 248 -9.58 4.21 11.69
N ARG A 249 -10.88 4.23 12.02
CA ARG A 249 -11.78 5.34 11.70
C ARG A 249 -11.28 6.66 12.26
N ARG A 250 -10.91 6.72 13.56
CA ARG A 250 -10.35 7.93 14.18
C ARG A 250 -9.06 8.39 13.49
N LYS A 251 -8.17 7.45 13.13
CA LYS A 251 -6.94 7.78 12.40
C LYS A 251 -7.24 8.31 11.00
N ILE A 252 -8.15 7.69 10.26
CA ILE A 252 -8.56 8.13 8.92
C ILE A 252 -9.18 9.53 8.96
N GLU A 253 -10.05 9.80 9.94
CA GLU A 253 -10.63 11.13 10.16
C GLU A 253 -9.56 12.17 10.50
N GLN A 254 -8.60 11.82 11.35
CA GLN A 254 -7.48 12.70 11.68
C GLN A 254 -6.63 13.01 10.43
N VAL A 255 -6.25 11.99 9.67
CA VAL A 255 -5.45 12.14 8.44
C VAL A 255 -6.20 12.96 7.40
N HIS A 256 -7.54 12.85 7.34
CA HIS A 256 -8.34 13.70 6.46
C HIS A 256 -8.33 15.17 6.90
N ARG A 257 -8.42 15.46 8.21
CA ARG A 257 -8.24 16.83 8.72
C ARG A 257 -6.84 17.37 8.41
N ASP A 258 -5.81 16.55 8.61
CA ASP A 258 -4.42 16.92 8.32
C ASP A 258 -4.22 17.21 6.82
N TYR A 259 -4.88 16.44 5.96
CA TYR A 259 -4.92 16.70 4.52
C TYR A 259 -5.56 18.05 4.19
N LEU A 260 -6.71 18.40 4.78
CA LEU A 260 -7.35 19.71 4.55
C LEU A 260 -6.46 20.86 5.02
N ASN A 261 -5.85 20.73 6.20
CA ASN A 261 -4.88 21.72 6.71
C ASN A 261 -3.66 21.84 5.78
N MET A 262 -3.22 20.74 5.18
CA MET A 262 -2.11 20.74 4.22
C MET A 262 -2.48 21.50 2.94
N LEU A 263 -3.69 21.31 2.41
CA LEU A 263 -4.18 22.06 1.24
C LEU A 263 -4.24 23.57 1.51
N GLU A 264 -4.76 23.97 2.68
CA GLU A 264 -4.75 25.38 3.10
C GLU A 264 -3.34 25.96 3.16
N ARG A 265 -2.37 25.19 3.69
CA ARG A 265 -0.96 25.60 3.79
C ARG A 265 -0.32 25.85 2.44
N ILE A 266 -0.67 25.04 1.43
CA ILE A 266 -0.15 25.18 0.05
C ILE A 266 -1.03 26.08 -0.85
N LYS A 267 -2.11 26.63 -0.31
CA LYS A 267 -3.05 27.56 -0.98
C LYS A 267 -3.77 26.96 -2.19
N ILE A 268 -4.24 25.72 -2.06
CA ILE A 268 -4.98 24.96 -3.08
C ILE A 268 -6.34 24.55 -2.54
#